data_AF-A0A3R8DF69-F1
#
_entry.id   AF-A0A3R8DF69-F1
#
_cell.length_a   1.000
_cell.length_b   1.000
_cell.length_c   1.000
_cell.angle_alpha   90.00
_cell.angle_beta   90.00
_cell.angle_gamma   90.00
#
_symmetry.space_group_name_H-M   'P 1'
#
loop_
_entity.id
_entity.type
_entity.pdbx_description
1 polymer ?
#
loop_
_entity_poly.entity_id
_entity_poly.type
_entity_poly.pdbx_seq_one_letter_code
_entity_poly.pdbx_strand_id
1 'polypeptide(L)'
;MSRSEWDAVKSVHLDGTAAKAGMVGFTKALAKEGVRSNIKVNAVAPGAGSSMTATILPEVVKQWKPEYVAPTIAFLCHESAPCTGAVFECGGGWTAQVQFTRSEGYFFDLEKPISIDAVADHWKDITDFANATNPELDEMTPQLKQIMSKI
;
A
#
# COMPACT_ATOMS: atom_id res chain seq x y z
N MET A 1 -7.42 -10.01 25.32
CA MET A 1 -8.14 -10.45 24.13
C MET A 1 -8.47 -11.93 24.28
N SER A 2 -9.74 -12.24 24.35
CA SER A 2 -10.31 -13.57 24.49
C SER A 2 -10.33 -14.33 23.16
N ARG A 3 -10.48 -15.66 23.22
CA ARG A 3 -10.49 -16.53 22.04
C ARG A 3 -11.69 -16.26 21.12
N SER A 4 -12.84 -15.88 21.68
CA SER A 4 -14.02 -15.44 20.94
C SER A 4 -13.81 -14.09 20.24
N GLU A 5 -13.10 -13.14 20.86
CA GLU A 5 -12.72 -11.87 20.21
C GLU A 5 -11.73 -12.14 19.07
N TRP A 6 -10.80 -13.07 19.24
CA TRP A 6 -9.83 -13.47 18.21
C TRP A 6 -10.48 -14.20 17.02
N ASP A 7 -11.47 -15.06 17.26
CA ASP A 7 -12.17 -15.80 16.21
C ASP A 7 -13.12 -14.90 15.39
N ALA A 8 -13.72 -13.88 16.02
CA ALA A 8 -14.49 -12.83 15.33
C ALA A 8 -13.59 -11.91 14.47
N VAL A 9 -12.38 -11.60 14.95
CA VAL A 9 -11.38 -10.86 14.17
C VAL A 9 -10.88 -11.68 12.97
N LYS A 10 -10.62 -12.99 13.16
CA LYS A 10 -10.12 -13.90 12.11
C LYS A 10 -11.11 -14.15 10.97
N SER A 11 -12.39 -14.38 11.27
CA SER A 11 -13.39 -14.75 10.25
C SER A 11 -13.67 -13.63 9.23
N VAL A 12 -13.44 -12.38 9.62
CA VAL A 12 -13.56 -11.21 8.74
C VAL A 12 -12.23 -10.86 8.04
N HIS A 13 -11.08 -11.21 8.63
CA HIS A 13 -9.78 -10.73 8.17
C HIS A 13 -9.01 -11.66 7.23
N LEU A 14 -8.91 -12.98 7.45
CA LEU A 14 -7.81 -13.73 6.79
C LEU A 14 -7.97 -13.84 5.26
N ASP A 15 -9.13 -14.30 4.77
CA ASP A 15 -9.38 -14.49 3.34
C ASP A 15 -9.60 -13.15 2.62
N GLY A 16 -10.28 -12.22 3.29
CA GLY A 16 -10.51 -10.87 2.80
C GLY A 16 -9.23 -10.04 2.69
N THR A 17 -8.26 -10.25 3.58
CA THR A 17 -6.99 -9.48 3.56
C THR A 17 -6.09 -9.93 2.42
N ALA A 18 -5.98 -11.24 2.16
CA ALA A 18 -5.18 -11.74 1.03
C ALA A 18 -5.74 -11.25 -0.31
N ALA A 19 -7.05 -11.36 -0.51
CA ALA A 19 -7.70 -10.88 -1.73
C ALA A 19 -7.57 -9.35 -1.89
N LYS A 20 -7.82 -8.57 -0.84
CA LYS A 20 -7.70 -7.10 -0.86
C LYS A 20 -6.26 -6.63 -1.09
N ALA A 21 -5.28 -7.29 -0.48
CA ALA A 21 -3.87 -7.02 -0.76
C ALA A 21 -3.51 -7.39 -2.21
N GLY A 22 -4.04 -8.50 -2.72
CA GLY A 22 -3.90 -8.90 -4.12
C GLY A 22 -4.42 -7.85 -5.11
N MET A 23 -5.52 -7.17 -4.78
CA MET A 23 -6.07 -6.08 -5.60
C MET A 23 -5.08 -4.91 -5.75
N VAL A 24 -4.24 -4.62 -4.75
CA VAL A 24 -3.20 -3.59 -4.86
C VAL A 24 -2.14 -3.99 -5.91
N GLY A 25 -1.65 -5.23 -5.84
CA GLY A 25 -0.70 -5.75 -6.83
C GLY A 25 -1.29 -5.79 -8.24
N PHE A 26 -2.52 -6.26 -8.38
CA PHE A 26 -3.25 -6.32 -9.64
C PHE A 26 -3.46 -4.92 -10.26
N THR A 27 -3.84 -3.94 -9.44
CA THR A 27 -3.98 -2.53 -9.85
C THR A 27 -2.66 -2.00 -10.41
N LYS A 28 -1.55 -2.22 -9.71
CA LYS A 28 -0.22 -1.75 -10.16
C LYS A 28 0.22 -2.41 -11.46
N ALA A 29 -0.07 -3.69 -11.66
CA ALA A 29 0.23 -4.40 -12.91
C ALA A 29 -0.59 -3.82 -14.08
N LEU A 30 -1.91 -3.73 -13.93
CA LEU A 30 -2.79 -3.19 -14.97
C LEU A 30 -2.51 -1.72 -15.27
N ALA A 31 -2.16 -0.92 -14.27
CA ALA A 31 -1.78 0.48 -14.48
C ALA A 31 -0.59 0.61 -15.43
N LYS A 32 0.39 -0.31 -15.37
CA LYS A 32 1.55 -0.33 -16.27
C LYS A 32 1.19 -0.83 -17.68
N GLU A 33 0.37 -1.88 -17.77
CA GLU A 33 -0.08 -2.43 -19.06
C GLU A 33 -1.01 -1.47 -19.81
N GLY A 34 -1.86 -0.74 -19.07
CA GLY A 34 -2.87 0.17 -19.60
C GLY A 34 -2.34 1.49 -20.14
N VAL A 35 -1.10 1.90 -19.80
CA VAL A 35 -0.54 3.20 -20.19
C VAL A 35 -0.59 3.42 -21.70
N ARG A 36 -0.24 2.41 -22.50
CA ARG A 36 -0.20 2.50 -23.98
C ARG A 36 -1.59 2.73 -24.60
N SER A 37 -2.64 2.35 -23.89
CA SER A 37 -4.03 2.47 -24.33
C SER A 37 -4.78 3.60 -23.61
N ASN A 38 -4.07 4.47 -22.86
CA ASN A 38 -4.66 5.49 -22.02
C ASN A 38 -5.70 4.94 -21.00
N ILE A 39 -5.47 3.72 -20.51
CA ILE A 39 -6.31 3.10 -19.47
C ILE A 39 -5.67 3.38 -18.12
N LYS A 40 -6.39 4.11 -17.26
CA LYS A 40 -5.97 4.43 -15.88
C LYS A 40 -6.62 3.44 -14.92
N VAL A 41 -5.83 2.90 -13.99
CA VAL A 41 -6.30 1.92 -13.01
C VAL A 41 -5.83 2.32 -11.63
N ASN A 42 -6.73 2.53 -10.68
CA ASN A 42 -6.43 2.94 -9.31
C ASN A 42 -7.20 2.06 -8.33
N ALA A 43 -6.67 1.88 -7.13
CA ALA A 43 -7.31 1.14 -6.05
C ALA A 43 -7.83 2.10 -4.98
N VAL A 44 -8.98 1.79 -4.40
CA VAL A 44 -9.54 2.55 -3.28
C VAL A 44 -9.95 1.58 -2.18
N ALA A 45 -9.55 1.90 -0.95
CA ALA A 45 -10.03 1.30 0.29
C ALA A 45 -11.11 2.23 0.88
N PRO A 46 -12.40 1.95 0.61
CA PRO A 46 -13.49 2.80 1.05
C PRO A 46 -13.91 2.51 2.50
N GLY A 47 -14.06 3.57 3.28
CA GLY A 47 -14.74 3.60 4.56
C GLY A 47 -16.18 4.11 4.40
N ALA A 48 -17.15 3.20 4.34
CA ALA A 48 -18.57 3.51 4.28
C ALA A 48 -19.39 2.61 5.21
N GLY A 49 -20.40 3.18 5.83
CA GLY A 49 -21.42 2.49 6.60
C GLY A 49 -22.27 1.61 5.69
N SER A 50 -22.17 0.31 5.84
CA SER A 50 -22.94 -0.70 5.09
C SER A 50 -23.44 -1.78 6.04
N SER A 51 -24.29 -2.68 5.53
CA SER A 51 -24.70 -3.87 6.27
C SER A 51 -23.51 -4.71 6.76
N MET A 52 -22.40 -4.71 5.99
CA MET A 52 -21.17 -5.42 6.32
C MET A 52 -20.36 -4.76 7.45
N THR A 53 -20.39 -3.43 7.58
CA THR A 53 -19.65 -2.71 8.63
C THR A 53 -20.49 -2.48 9.90
N ALA A 54 -21.81 -2.64 9.82
CA ALA A 54 -22.75 -2.46 10.93
C ALA A 54 -22.54 -3.45 12.08
N THR A 55 -22.00 -4.63 11.80
CA THR A 55 -21.69 -5.65 12.81
C THR A 55 -20.39 -5.37 13.58
N ILE A 56 -19.53 -4.48 13.05
CA ILE A 56 -18.17 -4.24 13.57
C ILE A 56 -18.05 -2.83 14.18
N LEU A 57 -18.66 -1.82 13.56
CA LEU A 57 -18.58 -0.41 13.97
C LEU A 57 -19.96 0.27 13.98
N PRO A 58 -20.91 -0.19 14.81
CA PRO A 58 -22.30 0.26 14.79
C PRO A 58 -22.48 1.76 15.09
N GLU A 59 -21.61 2.35 15.91
CA GLU A 59 -21.63 3.76 16.26
C GLU A 59 -21.21 4.68 15.10
N VAL A 60 -20.40 4.18 14.18
CA VAL A 60 -19.80 4.98 13.09
C VAL A 60 -20.60 4.88 11.79
N VAL A 61 -21.41 3.82 11.61
CA VAL A 61 -22.17 3.52 10.39
C VAL A 61 -23.10 4.67 9.96
N LYS A 62 -23.73 5.37 10.91
CA LYS A 62 -24.61 6.51 10.60
C LYS A 62 -23.87 7.75 10.10
N GLN A 63 -22.59 7.88 10.46
CA GLN A 63 -21.76 9.02 10.08
C GLN A 63 -20.96 8.74 8.81
N TRP A 64 -20.70 7.47 8.47
CA TRP A 64 -19.97 7.07 7.27
C TRP A 64 -20.91 6.88 6.09
N LYS A 65 -21.37 8.01 5.53
CA LYS A 65 -22.23 8.03 4.35
C LYS A 65 -21.45 7.61 3.10
N PRO A 66 -21.94 6.68 2.26
CA PRO A 66 -21.31 6.33 0.97
C PRO A 66 -21.07 7.54 0.06
N GLU A 67 -21.91 8.58 0.20
CA GLU A 67 -21.81 9.86 -0.50
C GLU A 67 -20.49 10.60 -0.22
N TYR A 68 -19.78 10.26 0.86
CA TYR A 68 -18.46 10.83 1.15
C TYR A 68 -17.33 10.18 0.35
N VAL A 69 -17.57 8.99 -0.20
CA VAL A 69 -16.62 8.24 -1.02
C VAL A 69 -16.87 8.47 -2.52
N ALA A 70 -18.13 8.61 -2.91
CA ALA A 70 -18.54 8.72 -4.31
C ALA A 70 -17.80 9.81 -5.12
N PRO A 71 -17.55 11.04 -4.60
CA PRO A 71 -16.82 12.06 -5.35
C PRO A 71 -15.39 11.67 -5.69
N THR A 72 -14.68 11.02 -4.75
CA THR A 72 -13.31 10.53 -4.98
C THR A 72 -13.30 9.47 -6.08
N ILE A 73 -14.24 8.52 -6.05
CA ILE A 73 -14.37 7.51 -7.11
C ILE A 73 -14.67 8.17 -8.46
N ALA A 74 -15.64 9.09 -8.49
CA ALA A 74 -16.02 9.78 -9.72
C ALA A 74 -14.85 10.57 -10.32
N PHE A 75 -14.06 11.25 -9.49
CA PHE A 75 -12.87 11.96 -9.96
C PHE A 75 -11.79 11.03 -10.50
N LEU A 76 -11.54 9.88 -9.85
CA LEU A 76 -10.58 8.89 -10.33
C LEU A 76 -10.97 8.24 -11.67
N CYS A 77 -12.27 8.24 -12.00
CA CYS A 77 -12.79 7.80 -13.29
C CYS A 77 -12.85 8.93 -14.34
N HIS A 78 -12.59 10.19 -13.96
CA HIS A 78 -12.63 11.32 -14.87
C HIS A 78 -11.37 11.36 -15.76
N GLU A 79 -11.51 11.87 -17.00
CA GLU A 79 -10.39 11.97 -17.95
C GLU A 79 -9.22 12.80 -17.41
N SER A 80 -9.53 13.83 -16.61
CA SER A 80 -8.55 14.73 -15.99
C SER A 80 -7.83 14.16 -14.77
N ALA A 81 -8.16 12.94 -14.32
CA ALA A 81 -7.48 12.32 -13.18
C ALA A 81 -5.97 12.23 -13.46
N PRO A 82 -5.09 12.82 -12.62
CA PRO A 82 -3.67 12.90 -12.92
C PRO A 82 -2.90 11.62 -12.60
N CYS A 83 -3.57 10.54 -12.21
CA CYS A 83 -2.93 9.35 -11.64
C CYS A 83 -3.40 8.03 -12.26
N THR A 84 -2.49 7.04 -12.23
CA THR A 84 -2.73 5.63 -12.49
C THR A 84 -1.78 4.83 -11.59
N GLY A 85 -2.18 3.64 -11.15
CA GLY A 85 -1.43 2.78 -10.24
C GLY A 85 -1.43 3.20 -8.78
N ALA A 86 -2.19 4.24 -8.43
CA ALA A 86 -2.27 4.79 -7.08
C ALA A 86 -3.29 4.02 -6.21
N VAL A 87 -3.05 4.06 -4.91
CA VAL A 87 -3.93 3.47 -3.88
C VAL A 87 -4.44 4.60 -3.00
N PHE A 88 -5.73 4.62 -2.69
CA PHE A 88 -6.33 5.64 -1.84
C PHE A 88 -7.11 5.02 -0.70
N GLU A 89 -7.12 5.70 0.44
CA GLU A 89 -8.12 5.52 1.47
C GLU A 89 -9.12 6.67 1.41
N CYS A 90 -10.40 6.36 1.57
CA CYS A 90 -11.45 7.37 1.45
C CYS A 90 -12.63 7.02 2.35
N GLY A 91 -13.02 7.91 3.25
CA GLY A 91 -14.14 7.70 4.16
C GLY A 91 -14.28 8.83 5.18
N GLY A 92 -15.48 9.02 5.71
CA GLY A 92 -15.72 10.02 6.77
C GLY A 92 -15.39 11.47 6.42
N GLY A 93 -15.33 11.82 5.13
CA GLY A 93 -14.92 13.15 4.67
C GLY A 93 -13.40 13.35 4.52
N TRP A 94 -12.60 12.29 4.71
CA TRP A 94 -11.16 12.29 4.51
C TRP A 94 -10.78 11.41 3.32
N THR A 95 -9.74 11.82 2.59
CA THR A 95 -9.16 11.04 1.49
C THR A 95 -7.65 11.24 1.50
N ALA A 96 -6.90 10.15 1.40
CA ALA A 96 -5.45 10.20 1.26
C ALA A 96 -4.94 9.14 0.29
N GLN A 97 -3.80 9.41 -0.33
CA GLN A 97 -3.07 8.43 -1.11
C GLN A 97 -2.17 7.61 -0.18
N VAL A 98 -2.17 6.29 -0.38
CA VAL A 98 -1.29 5.34 0.30
C VAL A 98 -0.23 4.85 -0.69
N GLN A 99 1.01 4.79 -0.22
CA GLN A 99 2.15 4.34 -1.03
C GLN A 99 3.10 3.50 -0.19
N PHE A 100 3.93 2.71 -0.87
CA PHE A 100 5.06 2.08 -0.21
C PHE A 100 6.13 3.10 0.14
N THR A 101 6.81 2.83 1.26
CA THR A 101 8.04 3.50 1.64
C THR A 101 9.10 2.41 1.83
N ARG A 102 10.33 2.73 1.43
CA ARG A 102 11.49 1.85 1.59
C ARG A 102 12.51 2.59 2.43
N SER A 103 13.06 1.93 3.46
CA SER A 103 14.24 2.43 4.17
C SER A 103 15.39 2.70 3.21
N GLU A 104 16.38 3.47 3.67
CA GLU A 104 17.62 3.67 2.90
C GLU A 104 18.34 2.33 2.70
N GLY A 105 18.22 1.44 3.69
CA GLY A 105 18.82 0.12 3.69
C GLY A 105 20.30 0.17 4.09
N TYR A 106 20.97 -0.96 3.96
CA TYR A 106 22.39 -1.06 4.23
C TYR A 106 23.10 -1.82 3.12
N PHE A 107 24.26 -1.31 2.72
CA PHE A 107 25.08 -1.91 1.70
C PHE A 107 26.23 -2.68 2.33
N PHE A 108 26.16 -4.00 2.23
CA PHE A 108 27.22 -4.86 2.72
C PHE A 108 28.50 -4.72 1.88
N ASP A 109 29.63 -4.86 2.58
CA ASP A 109 30.94 -5.02 1.99
C ASP A 109 31.02 -6.38 1.29
N LEU A 110 31.07 -6.35 -0.05
CA LEU A 110 31.02 -7.56 -0.88
C LEU A 110 32.35 -8.31 -0.93
N GLU A 111 33.44 -7.72 -0.42
CA GLU A 111 34.74 -8.40 -0.27
C GLU A 111 34.72 -9.39 0.91
N LYS A 112 33.69 -9.33 1.76
CA LYS A 112 33.49 -10.21 2.91
C LYS A 112 32.24 -11.08 2.71
N PRO A 113 32.19 -12.28 3.31
CA PRO A 113 30.96 -13.06 3.36
C PRO A 113 29.86 -12.27 4.09
N ILE A 114 28.68 -12.18 3.46
CA ILE A 114 27.48 -11.64 4.12
C ILE A 114 26.96 -12.71 5.09
N SER A 115 27.32 -12.58 6.36
CA SER A 115 26.89 -13.49 7.43
C SER A 115 25.56 -13.04 8.07
N ILE A 116 24.92 -13.95 8.81
CA ILE A 116 23.73 -13.63 9.62
C ILE A 116 24.09 -12.56 10.68
N ASP A 117 25.27 -12.67 11.29
CA ASP A 117 25.75 -11.72 12.29
C ASP A 117 25.91 -10.31 11.70
N ALA A 118 26.45 -10.20 10.48
CA ALA A 118 26.56 -8.91 9.80
C ALA A 118 25.18 -8.27 9.55
N VAL A 119 24.15 -9.06 9.22
CA VAL A 119 22.77 -8.56 9.09
C VAL A 119 22.22 -8.10 10.44
N ALA A 120 22.49 -8.85 11.51
CA ALA A 120 22.03 -8.51 12.86
C ALA A 120 22.69 -7.21 13.36
N ASP A 121 23.99 -7.06 13.15
CA ASP A 121 24.77 -5.88 13.56
C ASP A 121 24.27 -4.60 12.88
N HIS A 122 23.82 -4.71 11.62
CA HIS A 122 23.30 -3.60 10.81
C HIS A 122 21.77 -3.53 10.76
N TRP A 123 21.06 -4.27 11.61
CA TRP A 123 19.59 -4.32 11.56
C TRP A 123 18.94 -2.94 11.77
N LYS A 124 19.55 -2.10 12.61
CA LYS A 124 19.09 -0.72 12.83
C LYS A 124 19.17 0.12 11.55
N ASP A 125 20.26 0.00 10.81
CA ASP A 125 20.45 0.75 9.55
C ASP A 125 19.47 0.24 8.46
N ILE A 126 19.29 -1.08 8.38
CA ILE A 126 18.37 -1.71 7.40
C ILE A 126 16.91 -1.27 7.63
N THR A 127 16.53 -1.03 8.88
CA THR A 127 15.14 -0.73 9.28
C THR A 127 14.91 0.74 9.62
N ASP A 128 15.88 1.63 9.36
CA ASP A 128 15.72 3.07 9.57
C ASP A 128 14.93 3.71 8.41
N PHE A 129 13.83 4.38 8.75
CA PHE A 129 12.96 5.10 7.83
C PHE A 129 13.17 6.62 7.87
N ALA A 130 14.16 7.14 8.62
CA ALA A 130 14.43 8.57 8.71
C ALA A 130 14.65 9.24 7.33
N ASN A 131 15.32 8.55 6.41
CA ASN A 131 15.55 8.97 5.03
C ASN A 131 14.78 8.09 4.01
N ALA A 132 13.61 7.59 4.39
CA ALA A 132 12.86 6.66 3.54
C ALA A 132 12.50 7.27 2.17
N THR A 133 12.51 6.41 1.16
CA THR A 133 12.21 6.76 -0.24
C THR A 133 10.93 6.08 -0.71
N ASN A 134 10.30 6.62 -1.76
CA ASN A 134 9.19 5.94 -2.43
C ASN A 134 9.77 5.08 -3.58
N PRO A 135 9.73 3.74 -3.48
CA PRO A 135 10.29 2.86 -4.51
C PRO A 135 9.58 2.96 -5.87
N GLU A 136 8.38 3.53 -5.93
CA GLU A 136 7.61 3.69 -7.17
C GLU A 136 8.03 4.92 -7.99
N LEU A 137 8.74 5.87 -7.37
CA LEU A 137 9.30 7.04 -8.05
C LEU A 137 10.75 6.83 -8.49
N ASP A 138 11.35 5.69 -8.14
CA ASP A 138 12.71 5.37 -8.54
C ASP A 138 12.75 4.97 -10.02
N GLU A 139 13.48 5.72 -10.84
CA GLU A 139 13.87 5.25 -12.18
C GLU A 139 14.77 4.01 -12.10
N MET A 140 15.56 3.93 -11.03
CA MET A 140 16.51 2.86 -10.79
C MET A 140 16.66 2.64 -9.29
N THR A 141 16.51 1.38 -8.85
CA THR A 141 16.57 1.04 -7.43
C THR A 141 17.95 1.36 -6.86
N PRO A 142 18.05 1.74 -5.57
CA PRO A 142 19.35 1.96 -4.91
C PRO A 142 20.27 0.74 -5.03
N GLN A 143 19.72 -0.46 -4.95
CA GLN A 143 20.45 -1.71 -5.12
C GLN A 143 21.09 -1.81 -6.51
N LEU A 144 20.37 -1.43 -7.56
CA LEU A 144 20.90 -1.45 -8.92
C LEU A 144 21.94 -0.34 -9.12
N LYS A 145 21.77 0.84 -8.50
CA LYS A 145 22.76 1.95 -8.51
C LYS A 145 24.09 1.52 -7.91
N GLN A 146 24.03 0.88 -6.76
CA GLN A 146 25.20 0.27 -6.11
C GLN A 146 25.89 -0.73 -7.03
N ILE A 147 25.17 -1.70 -7.59
CA ILE A 147 25.76 -2.74 -8.45
C ILE A 147 26.43 -2.11 -9.67
N MET A 148 25.75 -1.18 -10.34
CA MET A 148 26.28 -0.50 -11.52
C MET A 148 27.50 0.38 -11.22
N SER A 149 27.66 0.90 -10.00
CA SER A 149 28.86 1.68 -9.63
C SER A 149 30.13 0.84 -9.44
N LYS A 150 29.96 -0.49 -9.35
CA LYS A 150 31.04 -1.46 -9.08
C LYS A 150 31.42 -2.30 -10.31
N ILE A 151 30.76 -2.09 -11.45
CA ILE A 151 31.06 -2.70 -12.75
C ILE A 151 31.61 -1.61 -13.66
#